data_AF-A0A6N8HSW1-F1
#
_entry.id   AF-A0A6N8HSW1-F1
#
_cell.length_a   1.000
_cell.length_b   1.000
_cell.length_c   1.000
_cell.angle_alpha   90.00
_cell.angle_beta   90.00
_cell.angle_gamma   90.00
#
_symmetry.space_group_name_H-M   'P 1'
#
loop_
_entity.id
_entity.type
_entity.pdbx_description
1 polymer ?
#
loop_
_entity_poly.entity_id
_entity_poly.type
_entity_poly.pdbx_seq_one_letter_code
_entity_poly.pdbx_strand_id
1 'polypeptide(L)'
;MRKKLGWLSVTTIIGIMLICSIHLFADTAVVEYDHLNVRSGPGTDYEKIGQVNTTDTFPIEKEDGEWVQIQYNGQSGWVSSEYITVKQDTAEHEPDSNSNQPEKSKSENEPLKTLTIQNEKVHLRKGPSIEYDITAFADKGETFDVVSETEGWLEIVSDEKNGFVYKALLAKDDQSGYGILKNKTIVIDAGHGGRDVGAIGAGGSYEKDFTLKTTLALAKELRYMGANVIMTRSQDRFKSLANRSALANNANTDAFISIHYNSTPEYPSASGIVSYYYHDQDQSLAEYIHQGLVEKTEARDRGVLKENYFVIRQTFKPAVLLELGFISNPESEGLLTTEQYQQKLVKGITLGIQKYFRNAQ
;
A
#
# COMPACT_ATOMS: atom_id res chain seq x y z
N MET A 1 2.64 89.44 -36.41
CA MET A 1 1.37 89.12 -35.73
C MET A 1 1.69 88.11 -34.63
N ARG A 2 1.88 88.54 -33.37
CA ARG A 2 0.91 88.37 -32.26
C ARG A 2 0.19 87.01 -32.27
N LYS A 3 0.53 86.10 -31.35
CA LYS A 3 -0.17 85.93 -30.05
C LYS A 3 0.46 84.83 -29.20
N LYS A 4 0.37 85.08 -27.88
CA LYS A 4 0.77 84.27 -26.73
C LYS A 4 0.07 82.90 -26.71
N LEU A 5 0.80 81.87 -26.28
CA LEU A 5 0.30 80.60 -25.74
C LEU A 5 1.41 80.16 -24.77
N GLY A 6 1.21 79.94 -23.47
CA GLY A 6 0.11 79.27 -22.79
C GLY A 6 0.83 78.29 -21.86
N TRP A 7 0.96 78.66 -20.58
CA TRP A 7 1.67 77.90 -19.56
C TRP A 7 0.85 76.63 -19.27
N LEU A 8 1.39 75.44 -19.58
CA LEU A 8 0.80 74.18 -19.16
C LEU A 8 1.71 73.56 -18.10
N SER A 9 1.24 73.62 -16.86
CA SER A 9 1.81 72.87 -15.74
C SER A 9 1.67 71.38 -16.03
N VAL A 10 2.80 70.67 -16.16
CA VAL A 10 2.82 69.21 -16.16
C VAL A 10 2.82 68.75 -14.71
N THR A 11 1.64 68.56 -14.14
CA THR A 11 1.48 67.80 -12.90
C THR A 11 1.77 66.34 -13.21
N THR A 12 2.91 65.86 -12.73
CA THR A 12 3.27 64.44 -12.79
C THR A 12 2.40 63.71 -11.77
N ILE A 13 1.35 63.02 -12.24
CA ILE A 13 0.61 62.06 -11.41
C ILE A 13 1.51 60.83 -11.27
N ILE A 14 2.29 60.79 -10.20
CA ILE A 14 2.90 59.55 -9.72
C ILE A 14 1.75 58.72 -9.16
N GLY A 15 1.19 57.86 -10.01
CA GLY A 15 0.34 56.77 -9.54
C GLY A 15 1.20 55.86 -8.68
N ILE A 16 1.08 56.00 -7.36
CA ILE A 16 1.55 54.98 -6.42
C ILE A 16 0.68 53.75 -6.70
N MET A 17 1.18 52.89 -7.58
CA MET A 17 0.68 51.53 -7.71
C MET A 17 1.02 50.87 -6.38
N LEU A 18 0.04 50.80 -5.49
CA LEU A 18 0.11 49.99 -4.28
C LEU A 18 0.25 48.56 -4.79
N ILE A 19 1.48 48.05 -4.88
CA ILE A 19 1.73 46.64 -5.07
C ILE A 19 1.29 46.02 -3.75
N CYS A 20 0.01 45.66 -3.68
CA CYS A 20 -0.47 44.71 -2.71
C CYS A 20 0.27 43.42 -3.05
N SER A 21 1.37 43.14 -2.34
CA SER A 21 2.04 41.85 -2.39
C SER A 21 1.04 40.82 -1.88
N ILE A 22 0.26 40.27 -2.81
CA ILE A 22 -0.49 39.04 -2.59
C ILE A 22 0.54 38.01 -2.17
N HIS A 23 0.57 37.70 -0.87
CA HIS A 23 1.26 36.51 -0.39
C HIS A 23 0.38 35.36 -0.89
N LEU A 24 0.82 34.67 -1.93
CA LEU A 24 0.26 33.37 -2.26
C LEU A 24 0.67 32.44 -1.11
N PHE A 25 -0.30 32.09 -0.26
CA PHE A 25 -0.15 31.03 0.72
C PHE A 25 -0.14 29.71 -0.05
N ALA A 26 1.04 29.19 -0.34
CA ALA A 26 1.21 27.86 -0.90
C ALA A 26 1.71 26.94 0.21
N ASP A 27 1.05 25.79 0.36
CA ASP A 27 1.55 24.71 1.20
C ASP A 27 3.01 24.41 0.81
N THR A 28 3.86 24.07 1.78
CA THR A 28 5.29 23.86 1.51
C THR A 28 5.67 22.40 1.68
N ALA A 29 6.29 21.82 0.65
CA ALA A 29 6.93 20.53 0.71
C ALA A 29 8.28 20.66 1.43
N VAL A 30 8.50 19.87 2.47
CA VAL A 30 9.76 19.76 3.20
C VAL A 30 10.38 18.40 2.90
N VAL A 31 11.57 18.38 2.33
CA VAL A 31 12.26 17.14 1.95
C VAL A 31 12.80 16.41 3.17
N GLU A 32 12.55 15.11 3.28
CA GLU A 32 12.95 14.29 4.44
C GLU A 32 14.20 13.43 4.19
N TYR A 33 14.69 13.38 2.94
CA TYR A 33 15.81 12.53 2.53
C TYR A 33 16.78 13.22 1.58
N ASP A 34 18.06 12.88 1.69
CA ASP A 34 19.09 13.39 0.79
C ASP A 34 18.96 12.79 -0.62
N HIS A 35 19.31 13.60 -1.62
CA HIS A 35 19.38 13.20 -3.02
C HIS A 35 18.03 12.78 -3.65
N LEU A 36 16.91 13.26 -3.11
CA LEU A 36 15.58 13.07 -3.69
C LEU A 36 15.54 13.63 -5.12
N ASN A 37 15.15 12.81 -6.09
CA ASN A 37 15.09 13.21 -7.49
C ASN A 37 13.89 14.12 -7.74
N VAL A 38 14.15 15.27 -8.38
CA VAL A 38 13.11 16.13 -8.97
C VAL A 38 12.95 15.75 -10.43
N ARG A 39 11.72 15.53 -10.88
CA ARG A 39 11.39 15.03 -12.22
C ARG A 39 10.52 15.99 -13.02
N SER A 40 10.49 15.82 -14.34
CA SER A 40 9.68 16.64 -15.24
C SER A 40 8.17 16.31 -15.23
N GLY A 41 7.76 15.21 -14.59
CA GLY A 41 6.36 14.79 -14.44
C GLY A 41 6.13 13.79 -13.29
N PRO A 42 4.86 13.48 -12.97
CA PRO A 42 4.47 12.65 -11.83
C PRO A 42 4.68 11.16 -12.12
N GLY A 43 5.92 10.70 -12.03
CA GLY A 43 6.26 9.29 -12.26
C GLY A 43 7.76 9.05 -12.36
N THR A 44 8.20 7.82 -12.10
CA THR A 44 9.62 7.46 -12.22
C THR A 44 10.12 7.40 -13.67
N ASP A 45 9.21 7.38 -14.63
CA ASP A 45 9.50 7.32 -16.08
C ASP A 45 9.76 8.72 -16.68
N TYR A 46 9.48 9.79 -15.93
CA TYR A 46 9.80 11.16 -16.33
C TYR A 46 11.26 11.51 -16.08
N GLU A 47 11.83 12.36 -16.94
CA GLU A 47 13.23 12.77 -16.87
C GLU A 47 13.58 13.39 -15.51
N LYS A 48 14.75 13.02 -14.99
CA LYS A 48 15.32 13.64 -13.78
C LYS A 48 15.90 15.01 -14.16
N ILE A 49 15.30 16.07 -13.62
CA ILE A 49 15.69 17.47 -13.85
C ILE A 49 16.52 18.06 -12.69
N GLY A 50 16.62 17.34 -11.57
CA GLY A 50 17.37 17.82 -10.41
C GLY A 50 17.42 16.84 -9.25
N GLN A 51 18.08 17.26 -8.17
CA GLN A 51 18.03 16.61 -6.86
C GLN A 51 17.93 17.65 -5.76
N VAL A 52 17.20 17.30 -4.71
CA VAL A 52 17.02 18.08 -3.49
C VAL A 52 17.38 17.22 -2.28
N ASN A 53 17.69 17.84 -1.15
CA ASN A 53 18.22 17.17 0.02
C ASN A 53 17.36 17.42 1.25
N THR A 54 17.63 16.67 2.32
CA THR A 54 16.91 16.76 3.58
C THR A 54 16.85 18.21 4.07
N THR A 55 15.69 18.63 4.57
CA THR A 55 15.34 19.98 5.04
C THR A 55 15.13 21.04 3.96
N ASP A 56 15.43 20.76 2.68
CA ASP A 56 15.07 21.67 1.58
C ASP A 56 13.55 21.86 1.55
N THR A 57 13.09 23.09 1.30
CA THR A 57 11.66 23.41 1.24
C THR A 57 11.26 24.05 -0.08
N PHE A 58 10.09 23.67 -0.58
CA PHE A 58 9.56 24.17 -1.85
C PHE A 58 8.06 24.43 -1.76
N PRO A 59 7.56 25.55 -2.32
CA PRO A 59 6.13 25.76 -2.49
C PRO A 59 5.49 24.65 -3.33
N ILE A 60 4.33 24.16 -2.91
CA ILE A 60 3.53 23.17 -3.62
C ILE A 60 2.58 23.90 -4.57
N GLU A 61 2.58 23.46 -5.82
CA GLU A 61 1.68 23.97 -6.86
C GLU A 61 0.46 23.06 -7.05
N LYS A 62 0.67 21.74 -6.97
CA LYS A 62 -0.35 20.72 -7.21
C LYS A 62 0.05 19.36 -6.61
N GLU A 63 -0.93 18.55 -6.23
CA GLU A 63 -0.76 17.12 -5.95
C GLU A 63 -1.44 16.27 -7.04
N ASP A 64 -0.82 15.13 -7.38
CA ASP A 64 -1.34 14.16 -8.36
C ASP A 64 -0.96 12.73 -7.95
N GLY A 65 -1.83 12.10 -7.16
CA GLY A 65 -1.59 10.78 -6.59
C GLY A 65 -0.40 10.76 -5.64
N GLU A 66 0.62 9.94 -5.95
CA GLU A 66 1.84 9.78 -5.14
C GLU A 66 2.93 10.83 -5.46
N TRP A 67 2.59 11.87 -6.22
CA TRP A 67 3.53 12.89 -6.68
C TRP A 67 3.04 14.30 -6.34
N VAL A 68 3.98 15.13 -5.92
CA VAL A 68 3.76 16.53 -5.58
C VAL A 68 4.58 17.41 -6.51
N GLN A 69 3.91 18.36 -7.14
CA GLN A 69 4.52 19.38 -7.99
C GLN A 69 4.99 20.53 -7.11
N ILE A 70 6.29 20.78 -7.14
CA ILE A 70 6.98 21.81 -6.38
C ILE A 70 7.56 22.87 -7.32
N GLN A 71 7.67 24.10 -6.83
CA GLN A 71 8.38 25.17 -7.53
C GLN A 71 9.89 25.00 -7.31
N TYR A 72 10.63 24.59 -8.35
CA TYR A 72 12.05 24.22 -8.30
C TYR A 72 12.87 25.04 -9.32
N ASN A 73 13.79 25.89 -8.84
CA ASN A 73 14.67 26.73 -9.68
C ASN A 73 13.93 27.60 -10.73
N GLY A 74 12.75 28.10 -10.40
CA GLY A 74 11.94 28.96 -11.29
C GLY A 74 11.11 28.22 -12.33
N GLN A 75 11.05 26.88 -12.26
CA GLN A 75 10.19 26.01 -13.06
C GLN A 75 9.50 24.99 -12.15
N SER A 76 8.45 24.33 -12.65
CA SER A 76 7.81 23.25 -11.91
C SER A 76 8.62 21.95 -11.99
N GLY A 77 8.68 21.21 -10.90
CA GLY A 77 9.27 19.87 -10.82
C GLY A 77 8.45 18.96 -9.92
N TRP A 78 8.55 17.65 -10.13
CA TRP A 78 7.77 16.66 -9.40
C TRP A 78 8.67 15.85 -8.48
N VAL A 79 8.24 15.70 -7.23
CA VAL A 79 8.87 14.85 -6.21
C VAL A 79 7.82 13.87 -5.68
N SER A 80 8.25 12.68 -5.25
CA SER A 80 7.31 11.70 -4.70
C SER A 80 6.90 12.13 -3.29
N SER A 81 5.60 12.01 -2.99
CA SER A 81 5.02 12.33 -1.68
C SER A 81 5.57 11.47 -0.55
N GLU A 82 6.17 10.30 -0.86
CA GLU A 82 6.85 9.41 0.11
C GLU A 82 8.06 10.07 0.80
N TYR A 83 8.68 11.07 0.18
CA TYR A 83 9.95 11.65 0.63
C TYR A 83 9.84 13.12 1.07
N ILE A 84 8.63 13.64 1.19
CA ILE A 84 8.37 15.01 1.63
C ILE A 84 7.25 15.06 2.69
N THR A 85 7.32 16.03 3.58
CA THR A 85 6.21 16.40 4.47
C THR A 85 5.62 17.73 4.03
N VAL A 86 4.28 17.83 3.99
CA VAL A 86 3.59 19.08 3.64
C VAL A 86 3.33 19.91 4.90
N LYS A 87 3.83 21.15 4.94
CA LYS A 87 3.51 22.13 5.97
C LYS A 87 2.51 23.15 5.42
N GLN A 88 1.33 23.17 6.04
CA GLN A 88 0.30 24.17 5.78
C GLN A 88 0.52 25.40 6.66
N ASP A 89 0.42 26.59 6.08
CA ASP A 89 0.55 27.85 6.81
C ASP A 89 -0.86 28.39 7.10
N THR A 90 -1.46 27.97 8.23
CA THR A 90 -2.78 28.43 8.67
C THR A 90 -2.65 29.65 9.57
N ALA A 91 -3.01 30.83 9.06
CA ALA A 91 -3.30 32.00 9.88
C ALA A 91 -4.74 31.92 10.42
N GLU A 92 -4.87 31.92 11.74
CA GLU A 92 -6.13 32.01 12.49
C GLU A 92 -6.95 33.25 12.09
N HIS A 93 -8.25 33.09 11.84
CA HIS A 93 -9.25 34.17 11.97
C HIS A 93 -10.63 33.60 12.36
N GLU A 94 -11.27 34.23 13.34
CA GLU A 94 -12.60 33.92 13.90
C GLU A 94 -13.73 33.95 12.86
N PRO A 95 -14.83 33.20 13.05
CA PRO A 95 -15.94 33.20 12.11
C PRO A 95 -16.95 34.30 12.46
N ASP A 96 -17.16 35.24 11.52
CA ASP A 96 -18.29 36.15 11.55
C ASP A 96 -19.41 35.63 10.62
N SER A 97 -20.49 35.20 11.26
CA SER A 97 -21.91 35.38 10.91
C SER A 97 -22.42 35.23 9.44
N ASN A 98 -23.33 34.25 9.29
CA ASN A 98 -24.52 34.23 8.39
C ASN A 98 -24.28 33.96 6.88
N SER A 99 -24.97 33.12 6.11
CA SER A 99 -26.20 32.28 6.17
C SER A 99 -26.08 31.32 4.95
N ASN A 100 -26.42 30.03 4.94
CA ASN A 100 -27.78 29.48 4.95
C ASN A 100 -27.66 27.94 5.00
N GLN A 101 -28.32 27.33 5.97
CA GLN A 101 -28.76 25.91 5.95
C GLN A 101 -30.20 25.87 5.39
N PRO A 102 -30.71 24.76 4.82
CA PRO A 102 -30.87 23.45 5.53
C PRO A 102 -30.59 22.23 4.59
N GLU A 103 -30.43 20.97 4.99
CA GLU A 103 -30.97 20.17 6.10
C GLU A 103 -29.97 19.13 6.60
N LYS A 104 -30.09 18.82 7.90
CA LYS A 104 -29.45 17.73 8.64
C LYS A 104 -30.25 16.44 8.46
N SER A 105 -29.58 15.32 8.19
CA SER A 105 -29.95 14.04 8.80
C SER A 105 -28.84 13.65 9.77
N LYS A 106 -29.08 13.86 11.07
CA LYS A 106 -28.30 13.30 12.16
C LYS A 106 -28.49 11.77 12.16
N SER A 107 -27.41 11.02 12.16
CA SER A 107 -27.37 9.72 12.84
C SER A 107 -26.45 9.89 14.04
N GLU A 108 -27.00 9.72 15.23
CA GLU A 108 -26.26 9.62 16.49
C GLU A 108 -25.43 8.33 16.42
N ASN A 109 -24.09 8.44 16.47
CA ASN A 109 -23.22 7.29 16.66
C ASN A 109 -23.19 6.95 18.15
N GLU A 110 -24.16 6.14 18.57
CA GLU A 110 -23.97 5.31 19.76
C GLU A 110 -22.78 4.37 19.53
N PRO A 111 -21.90 4.16 20.51
CA PRO A 111 -20.77 3.27 20.36
C PRO A 111 -21.24 1.86 20.01
N LEU A 112 -20.66 1.28 18.96
CA LEU A 112 -21.05 -0.06 18.48
C LEU A 112 -20.82 -1.13 19.55
N LYS A 113 -19.77 -0.93 20.38
CA LYS A 113 -19.37 -1.80 21.49
C LYS A 113 -18.20 -1.19 22.27
N THR A 114 -18.08 -1.49 23.57
CA THR A 114 -16.85 -1.23 24.35
C THR A 114 -15.82 -2.35 24.16
N LEU A 115 -14.58 -1.98 23.82
CA LEU A 115 -13.41 -2.84 23.65
C LEU A 115 -12.45 -2.70 24.83
N THR A 116 -11.98 -3.81 25.40
CA THR A 116 -10.87 -3.82 26.38
C THR A 116 -9.62 -4.43 25.77
N ILE A 117 -8.50 -3.70 25.81
CA ILE A 117 -7.22 -4.18 25.28
C ILE A 117 -6.71 -5.35 26.12
N GLN A 118 -6.47 -6.49 25.47
CA GLN A 118 -6.02 -7.72 26.11
C GLN A 118 -4.50 -7.91 26.05
N ASN A 119 -3.85 -7.31 25.05
CA ASN A 119 -2.42 -7.45 24.80
C ASN A 119 -1.65 -6.36 25.56
N GLU A 120 -0.42 -6.65 25.98
CA GLU A 120 0.39 -5.73 26.81
C GLU A 120 0.51 -4.34 26.20
N LYS A 121 0.61 -4.26 24.87
CA LYS A 121 0.64 -3.00 24.12
C LYS A 121 0.16 -3.18 22.68
N VAL A 122 -0.69 -2.29 22.19
CA VAL A 122 -1.16 -2.26 20.79
C VAL A 122 -1.00 -0.86 20.19
N HIS A 123 -0.75 -0.80 18.88
CA HIS A 123 -0.57 0.48 18.17
C HIS A 123 -1.93 1.04 17.76
N LEU A 124 -2.14 2.33 18.01
CA LEU A 124 -3.25 3.10 17.45
C LEU A 124 -2.72 3.97 16.32
N ARG A 125 -3.40 3.96 15.17
CA ARG A 125 -2.97 4.68 13.97
C ARG A 125 -3.93 5.80 13.59
N LYS A 126 -3.44 6.77 12.82
CA LYS A 126 -4.25 7.87 12.29
C LYS A 126 -5.37 7.42 11.33
N GLY A 127 -5.25 6.25 10.72
CA GLY A 127 -6.22 5.72 9.76
C GLY A 127 -6.20 4.18 9.66
N PRO A 128 -7.18 3.58 8.97
CA PRO A 128 -7.40 2.12 8.90
C PRO A 128 -6.43 1.42 7.94
N SER A 129 -5.13 1.69 8.08
CA SER A 129 -4.07 1.09 7.29
C SER A 129 -2.73 1.26 8.02
N ILE A 130 -1.77 0.40 7.71
CA ILE A 130 -0.44 0.46 8.32
C ILE A 130 0.44 1.60 7.79
N GLU A 131 0.02 2.29 6.71
CA GLU A 131 0.71 3.48 6.18
C GLU A 131 0.44 4.72 7.02
N TYR A 132 -0.63 4.72 7.82
CA TYR A 132 -0.92 5.83 8.71
C TYR A 132 -0.02 5.79 9.94
N ASP A 133 0.47 6.95 10.35
CA ASP A 133 1.29 7.11 11.54
C ASP A 133 0.65 6.48 12.78
N ILE A 134 1.50 5.91 13.64
CA ILE A 134 1.09 5.51 14.99
C ILE A 134 0.93 6.79 15.80
N THR A 135 -0.31 7.11 16.18
CA THR A 135 -0.65 8.31 16.95
C THR A 135 -0.54 8.06 18.45
N ALA A 136 -0.74 6.82 18.89
CA ALA A 136 -0.69 6.43 20.29
C ALA A 136 -0.47 4.92 20.45
N PHE A 137 -0.29 4.50 21.70
CA PHE A 137 -0.32 3.10 22.09
C PHE A 137 -1.42 2.90 23.12
N ALA A 138 -2.12 1.77 23.02
CA ALA A 138 -3.05 1.34 24.04
C ALA A 138 -2.46 0.19 24.85
N ASP A 139 -2.53 0.32 26.16
CA ASP A 139 -1.96 -0.64 27.12
C ASP A 139 -3.04 -1.62 27.59
N LYS A 140 -2.60 -2.78 28.08
CA LYS A 140 -3.50 -3.82 28.58
C LYS A 140 -4.43 -3.30 29.67
N GLY A 141 -5.71 -3.61 29.54
CA GLY A 141 -6.77 -3.20 30.46
C GLY A 141 -7.41 -1.85 30.12
N GLU A 142 -6.82 -1.06 29.22
CA GLU A 142 -7.47 0.16 28.72
C GLU A 142 -8.75 -0.19 27.94
N THR A 143 -9.75 0.67 28.08
CA THR A 143 -11.07 0.52 27.44
C THR A 143 -11.34 1.64 26.46
N PHE A 144 -11.92 1.28 25.31
CA PHE A 144 -12.28 2.21 24.25
C PHE A 144 -13.67 1.90 23.72
N ASP A 145 -14.34 2.93 23.26
CA ASP A 145 -15.55 2.80 22.47
C ASP A 145 -15.19 2.56 21.01
N VAL A 146 -15.79 1.52 20.41
CA VAL A 146 -15.65 1.23 18.98
C VAL A 146 -16.67 2.06 18.22
N VAL A 147 -16.20 2.99 17.40
CA VAL A 147 -17.06 3.94 16.68
C VAL A 147 -17.23 3.59 15.21
N SER A 148 -16.27 2.87 14.62
CA SER A 148 -16.39 2.33 13.27
C SER A 148 -15.54 1.08 13.07
N GLU A 149 -15.90 0.26 12.08
CA GLU A 149 -15.10 -0.88 11.62
C GLU A 149 -14.96 -0.82 10.11
N THR A 150 -13.72 -0.82 9.62
CA THR A 150 -13.42 -0.82 8.18
C THR A 150 -12.28 -1.79 7.91
N GLU A 151 -12.55 -2.79 7.06
CA GLU A 151 -11.53 -3.67 6.46
C GLU A 151 -10.60 -4.42 7.44
N GLY A 152 -11.05 -4.66 8.67
CA GLY A 152 -10.27 -5.33 9.72
C GLY A 152 -9.62 -4.35 10.70
N TRP A 153 -9.85 -3.05 10.56
CA TRP A 153 -9.50 -2.02 11.52
C TRP A 153 -10.73 -1.59 12.31
N LEU A 154 -10.57 -1.38 13.60
CA LEU A 154 -11.54 -0.70 14.45
C LEU A 154 -11.05 0.72 14.67
N GLU A 155 -11.91 1.69 14.43
CA GLU A 155 -11.71 3.02 14.98
C GLU A 155 -12.19 2.99 16.43
N ILE A 156 -11.28 3.33 17.34
CA ILE A 156 -11.51 3.27 18.78
C ILE A 156 -11.25 4.64 19.39
N VAL A 157 -12.09 5.02 20.34
CA VAL A 157 -12.06 6.34 20.97
C VAL A 157 -12.20 6.18 22.49
N SER A 158 -11.44 6.96 23.25
CA SER A 158 -11.61 7.21 24.67
C SER A 158 -11.43 8.70 24.94
N ASP A 159 -11.59 9.12 26.20
CA ASP A 159 -11.37 10.52 26.62
C ASP A 159 -9.94 10.99 26.37
N GLU A 160 -8.96 10.07 26.36
CA GLU A 160 -7.53 10.40 26.27
C GLU A 160 -6.89 10.04 24.93
N LYS A 161 -7.39 9.00 24.25
CA LYS A 161 -6.74 8.40 23.08
C LYS A 161 -7.76 8.04 22.01
N ASN A 162 -7.41 8.31 20.75
CA ASN A 162 -8.19 7.90 19.60
C ASN A 162 -7.30 7.35 18.49
N GLY A 163 -7.88 6.50 17.65
CA GLY A 163 -7.22 6.00 16.45
C GLY A 163 -7.73 4.65 15.99
N PHE A 164 -7.08 4.13 14.97
CA PHE A 164 -7.42 2.86 14.34
C PHE A 164 -6.52 1.75 14.87
N VAL A 165 -7.12 0.66 15.33
CA VAL A 165 -6.43 -0.55 15.75
C VAL A 165 -6.81 -1.72 14.86
N TYR A 166 -5.83 -2.49 14.41
CA TYR A 166 -6.12 -3.67 13.60
C TYR A 166 -6.68 -4.79 14.49
N LYS A 167 -7.79 -5.39 14.08
CA LYS A 167 -8.51 -6.41 14.85
C LYS A 167 -7.64 -7.60 15.22
N ALA A 168 -6.68 -7.97 14.38
CA ALA A 168 -5.77 -9.08 14.70
C ALA A 168 -4.92 -8.77 15.94
N LEU A 169 -4.55 -7.50 16.18
CA LEU A 169 -3.82 -7.09 17.39
C LEU A 169 -4.63 -7.21 18.68
N LEU A 170 -5.95 -7.43 18.59
CA LEU A 170 -6.85 -7.51 19.73
C LEU A 170 -7.13 -8.95 20.15
N ALA A 171 -6.79 -9.92 19.31
CA ALA A 171 -6.87 -11.32 19.68
C ALA A 171 -5.73 -11.65 20.67
N LYS A 172 -6.03 -12.53 21.65
CA LYS A 172 -5.03 -13.05 22.59
C LYS A 172 -3.86 -13.65 21.81
N ASP A 173 -2.64 -13.61 22.36
CA ASP A 173 -1.40 -14.04 21.67
C ASP A 173 -1.49 -15.41 20.97
N ASP A 174 -2.24 -16.37 21.52
CA ASP A 174 -2.44 -17.68 20.87
C ASP A 174 -3.38 -17.64 19.65
N GLN A 175 -4.24 -16.62 19.54
CA GLN A 175 -5.34 -16.48 18.58
C GLN A 175 -5.05 -15.43 17.48
N SER A 176 -4.27 -14.38 17.77
CA SER A 176 -4.01 -13.26 16.83
C SER A 176 -3.07 -13.62 15.68
N GLY A 177 -2.18 -14.58 15.91
CA GLY A 177 -1.07 -14.86 15.00
C GLY A 177 -0.06 -13.72 14.86
N TYR A 178 -0.23 -12.64 15.62
CA TYR A 178 0.71 -11.54 15.71
C TYR A 178 1.92 -12.01 16.52
N GLY A 179 3.12 -11.91 15.95
CA GLY A 179 4.34 -12.44 16.56
C GLY A 179 4.66 -13.90 16.22
N ILE A 180 3.73 -14.71 15.67
CA ILE A 180 4.04 -16.06 15.16
C ILE A 180 5.09 -16.00 14.05
N LEU A 181 5.04 -14.95 13.24
CA LEU A 181 5.99 -14.74 12.15
C LEU A 181 7.22 -13.93 12.58
N LYS A 182 7.33 -13.55 13.86
CA LYS A 182 8.50 -12.84 14.36
C LYS A 182 9.75 -13.69 14.13
N ASN A 183 10.77 -13.07 13.55
CA ASN A 183 12.03 -13.70 13.16
C ASN A 183 11.93 -14.74 12.03
N LYS A 184 10.76 -14.91 11.40
CA LYS A 184 10.63 -15.76 10.22
C LYS A 184 11.00 -14.98 8.96
N THR A 185 11.89 -15.54 8.15
CA THR A 185 12.26 -14.98 6.85
C THR A 185 11.42 -15.63 5.77
N ILE A 186 10.56 -14.84 5.12
CA ILE A 186 9.68 -15.33 4.06
C ILE A 186 10.15 -14.68 2.75
N VAL A 187 10.56 -15.51 1.80
CA VAL A 187 10.90 -15.06 0.46
C VAL A 187 9.66 -15.18 -0.40
N ILE A 188 9.18 -14.05 -0.93
CA ILE A 188 8.04 -14.03 -1.83
C ILE A 188 8.49 -13.69 -3.25
N ASP A 189 7.95 -14.43 -4.20
CA ASP A 189 8.35 -14.39 -5.60
C ASP A 189 7.19 -13.97 -6.48
N ALA A 190 7.24 -12.75 -7.00
CA ALA A 190 6.28 -12.29 -8.00
C ALA A 190 6.67 -12.90 -9.36
N GLY A 191 5.90 -13.86 -9.86
CA GLY A 191 6.11 -14.52 -11.16
C GLY A 191 6.37 -13.53 -12.30
N HIS A 192 7.09 -13.96 -13.34
CA HIS A 192 7.32 -13.14 -14.55
C HIS A 192 8.01 -11.78 -14.28
N GLY A 193 7.84 -10.80 -15.17
CA GLY A 193 8.33 -9.43 -15.03
C GLY A 193 9.21 -8.96 -16.20
N GLY A 194 9.17 -7.66 -16.45
CA GLY A 194 9.83 -6.99 -17.57
C GLY A 194 9.37 -7.57 -18.90
N ARG A 195 10.33 -8.14 -19.63
CA ARG A 195 10.13 -8.77 -20.95
C ARG A 195 9.31 -10.07 -20.92
N ASP A 196 9.22 -10.71 -19.76
CA ASP A 196 8.38 -11.89 -19.56
C ASP A 196 7.05 -11.38 -18.99
N VAL A 197 6.01 -11.35 -19.83
CA VAL A 197 4.69 -10.83 -19.43
C VAL A 197 3.83 -11.89 -18.72
N GLY A 198 4.25 -13.16 -18.77
CA GLY A 198 3.44 -14.30 -18.36
C GLY A 198 2.24 -14.52 -19.26
N ALA A 199 1.19 -15.11 -18.71
CA ALA A 199 -0.07 -15.26 -19.43
C ALA A 199 -0.75 -13.91 -19.72
N ILE A 200 -1.52 -13.88 -20.79
CA ILE A 200 -2.35 -12.74 -21.18
C ILE A 200 -3.79 -13.07 -20.79
N GLY A 201 -4.42 -12.17 -20.03
CA GLY A 201 -5.79 -12.31 -19.58
C GLY A 201 -6.81 -12.10 -20.71
N ALA A 202 -8.07 -12.44 -20.45
CA ALA A 202 -9.14 -12.33 -21.44
C ALA A 202 -9.36 -10.88 -21.94
N GLY A 203 -9.11 -9.89 -21.08
CA GLY A 203 -9.16 -8.46 -21.36
C GLY A 203 -7.83 -7.87 -21.83
N GLY A 204 -6.78 -8.69 -22.03
CA GLY A 204 -5.46 -8.23 -22.48
C GLY A 204 -4.51 -7.78 -21.36
N SER A 205 -4.89 -8.01 -20.10
CA SER A 205 -4.01 -7.79 -18.94
C SER A 205 -2.82 -8.76 -18.93
N TYR A 206 -1.73 -8.39 -18.27
CA TYR A 206 -0.56 -9.27 -18.14
C TYR A 206 -0.46 -9.87 -16.74
N GLU A 207 -0.15 -11.17 -16.68
CA GLU A 207 0.06 -11.90 -15.41
C GLU A 207 1.13 -11.23 -14.53
N LYS A 208 2.21 -10.69 -15.13
CA LYS A 208 3.26 -10.00 -14.39
C LYS A 208 2.76 -8.84 -13.52
N ASP A 209 1.65 -8.20 -13.91
CA ASP A 209 1.09 -7.06 -13.21
C ASP A 209 0.25 -7.52 -12.01
N PHE A 210 -0.56 -8.57 -12.19
CA PHE A 210 -1.28 -9.20 -11.07
C PHE A 210 -0.34 -9.80 -10.04
N THR A 211 0.68 -10.55 -10.49
CA THR A 211 1.65 -11.17 -9.57
C THR A 211 2.41 -10.10 -8.78
N LEU A 212 2.78 -8.97 -9.40
CA LEU A 212 3.40 -7.86 -8.69
C LEU A 212 2.45 -7.23 -7.67
N LYS A 213 1.21 -6.93 -8.08
CA LYS A 213 0.16 -6.35 -7.22
C LYS A 213 -0.06 -7.20 -5.96
N THR A 214 -0.30 -8.49 -6.13
CA THR A 214 -0.54 -9.41 -5.00
C THR A 214 0.68 -9.55 -4.11
N THR A 215 1.88 -9.64 -4.69
CA THR A 215 3.12 -9.83 -3.92
C THR A 215 3.47 -8.60 -3.10
N LEU A 216 3.22 -7.38 -3.60
CA LEU A 216 3.40 -6.14 -2.84
C LEU A 216 2.44 -6.08 -1.64
N ALA A 217 1.16 -6.38 -1.86
CA ALA A 217 0.17 -6.43 -0.78
C ALA A 217 0.50 -7.52 0.26
N LEU A 218 0.94 -8.69 -0.19
CA LEU A 218 1.37 -9.78 0.68
C LEU A 218 2.62 -9.40 1.50
N ALA A 219 3.61 -8.76 0.88
CA ALA A 219 4.81 -8.29 1.59
C ALA A 219 4.45 -7.34 2.73
N LYS A 220 3.54 -6.41 2.45
CA LYS A 220 3.06 -5.43 3.42
C LYS A 220 2.43 -6.12 4.64
N GLU A 221 1.50 -7.06 4.41
CA GLU A 221 0.82 -7.78 5.49
C GLU A 221 1.77 -8.69 6.29
N LEU A 222 2.67 -9.41 5.62
CA LEU A 222 3.64 -10.28 6.29
C LEU A 222 4.65 -9.50 7.14
N ARG A 223 5.15 -8.36 6.65
CA ARG A 223 6.02 -7.47 7.44
C ARG A 223 5.31 -6.95 8.67
N TYR A 224 4.04 -6.55 8.50
CA TYR A 224 3.22 -6.10 9.61
C TYR A 224 3.03 -7.20 10.68
N MET A 225 2.89 -8.46 10.26
CA MET A 225 2.84 -9.61 11.18
C MET A 225 4.20 -9.97 11.83
N GLY A 226 5.27 -9.22 11.52
CA GLY A 226 6.60 -9.37 12.11
C GLY A 226 7.57 -10.23 11.31
N ALA A 227 7.22 -10.65 10.09
CA ALA A 227 8.11 -11.43 9.23
C ALA A 227 9.19 -10.55 8.57
N ASN A 228 10.37 -11.12 8.40
CA ASN A 228 11.41 -10.57 7.52
C ASN A 228 11.07 -10.96 6.07
N VAL A 229 10.53 -10.02 5.29
CA VAL A 229 10.11 -10.32 3.91
C VAL A 229 11.14 -9.90 2.88
N ILE A 230 11.61 -10.86 2.09
CA ILE A 230 12.49 -10.64 0.94
C ILE A 230 11.69 -10.89 -0.34
N MET A 231 11.69 -9.94 -1.26
CA MET A 231 10.99 -10.06 -2.55
C MET A 231 11.99 -10.35 -3.68
N THR A 232 11.66 -11.27 -4.59
CA THR A 232 12.50 -11.49 -5.80
C THR A 232 12.50 -10.25 -6.71
N ARG A 233 11.35 -9.57 -6.82
CA ARG A 233 11.18 -8.26 -7.45
C ARG A 233 10.09 -7.45 -6.74
N SER A 234 10.29 -6.14 -6.65
CA SER A 234 9.34 -5.15 -6.12
C SER A 234 8.89 -4.14 -7.18
N GLN A 235 9.35 -4.32 -8.43
CA GLN A 235 9.05 -3.47 -9.58
C GLN A 235 8.92 -4.38 -10.82
N ASP A 236 8.47 -3.82 -11.95
CA ASP A 236 8.37 -4.54 -13.21
C ASP A 236 9.76 -4.77 -13.84
N ARG A 237 10.43 -5.85 -13.42
CA ARG A 237 11.73 -6.25 -13.95
C ARG A 237 11.82 -7.75 -14.11
N PHE A 238 12.50 -8.18 -15.15
CA PHE A 238 12.76 -9.59 -15.39
C PHE A 238 13.71 -10.17 -14.34
N LYS A 239 13.33 -11.33 -13.78
CA LYS A 239 14.20 -12.19 -12.96
C LYS A 239 14.19 -13.60 -13.53
N SER A 240 15.37 -14.16 -13.80
CA SER A 240 15.48 -15.56 -14.24
C SER A 240 15.05 -16.51 -13.12
N LEU A 241 14.55 -17.69 -13.50
CA LEU A 241 14.11 -18.73 -12.56
C LEU A 241 15.24 -19.13 -11.60
N ALA A 242 16.48 -19.26 -12.09
CA ALA A 242 17.67 -19.55 -11.29
C ALA A 242 17.94 -18.49 -10.22
N ASN A 243 17.81 -17.19 -10.57
CA ASN A 243 18.02 -16.10 -9.61
C ASN A 243 16.97 -16.11 -8.49
N ARG A 244 15.73 -16.52 -8.79
CA ARG A 244 14.63 -16.59 -7.80
C ARG A 244 14.93 -17.64 -6.74
N SER A 245 15.24 -18.88 -7.15
CA SER A 245 15.59 -19.96 -6.23
C SER A 245 16.91 -19.71 -5.50
N ALA A 246 17.92 -19.14 -6.18
CA ALA A 246 19.20 -18.81 -5.54
C ALA A 246 19.04 -17.78 -4.42
N LEU A 247 18.16 -16.77 -4.60
CA LEU A 247 17.85 -15.81 -3.55
C LEU A 247 17.29 -16.52 -2.31
N ALA A 248 16.33 -17.43 -2.51
CA ALA A 248 15.72 -18.19 -1.41
C ALA A 248 16.72 -19.12 -0.71
N ASN A 249 17.59 -19.78 -1.45
CA ASN A 249 18.57 -20.71 -0.89
C ASN A 249 19.70 -20.01 -0.11
N ASN A 250 20.11 -18.82 -0.56
CA ASN A 250 21.21 -18.06 0.06
C ASN A 250 20.75 -17.20 1.25
N ALA A 251 19.46 -16.91 1.35
CA ALA A 251 18.88 -16.26 2.52
C ALA A 251 18.58 -17.28 3.63
N ASN A 252 18.38 -16.79 4.86
CA ASN A 252 17.91 -17.61 5.98
C ASN A 252 16.40 -17.90 5.90
N THR A 253 15.94 -18.35 4.74
CA THR A 253 14.52 -18.51 4.39
C THR A 253 13.87 -19.64 5.17
N ASP A 254 12.77 -19.32 5.85
CA ASP A 254 11.87 -20.29 6.50
C ASP A 254 10.78 -20.78 5.55
N ALA A 255 10.35 -19.94 4.59
CA ALA A 255 9.38 -20.30 3.54
C ALA A 255 9.60 -19.48 2.26
N PHE A 256 9.48 -20.14 1.10
CA PHE A 256 9.47 -19.55 -0.23
C PHE A 256 8.08 -19.66 -0.85
N ILE A 257 7.53 -18.56 -1.34
CA ILE A 257 6.16 -18.49 -1.87
C ILE A 257 6.19 -17.80 -3.23
N SER A 258 5.95 -18.55 -4.30
CA SER A 258 5.84 -18.02 -5.66
C SER A 258 4.39 -17.76 -6.02
N ILE A 259 4.11 -16.57 -6.54
CA ILE A 259 2.77 -16.08 -6.86
C ILE A 259 2.61 -16.02 -8.37
N HIS A 260 1.58 -16.70 -8.88
CA HIS A 260 1.23 -16.84 -10.29
C HIS A 260 -0.29 -16.78 -10.51
N TYR A 261 -0.67 -16.63 -11.78
CA TYR A 261 -2.06 -16.75 -12.21
C TYR A 261 -2.17 -17.63 -13.44
N ASN A 262 -3.11 -18.58 -13.37
CA ASN A 262 -3.26 -19.62 -14.36
C ASN A 262 -3.89 -19.06 -15.63
N SER A 263 -3.79 -19.82 -16.72
CA SER A 263 -4.39 -19.47 -17.99
C SER A 263 -4.65 -20.70 -18.85
N THR A 264 -5.85 -20.76 -19.41
CA THR A 264 -6.23 -21.70 -20.46
C THR A 264 -7.21 -21.01 -21.41
N PRO A 265 -6.70 -20.22 -22.37
CA PRO A 265 -7.54 -19.45 -23.29
C PRO A 265 -8.51 -20.31 -24.11
N GLU A 266 -8.18 -21.59 -24.33
CA GLU A 266 -9.02 -22.56 -25.02
C GLU A 266 -10.26 -22.97 -24.21
N TYR A 267 -10.21 -22.80 -22.88
CA TYR A 267 -11.31 -23.09 -21.96
C TYR A 267 -11.57 -21.88 -21.05
N PRO A 268 -12.16 -20.78 -21.57
CA PRO A 268 -12.30 -19.51 -20.85
C PRO A 268 -13.27 -19.58 -19.65
N SER A 269 -13.96 -20.71 -19.44
CA SER A 269 -14.75 -20.97 -18.24
C SER A 269 -13.97 -21.64 -17.11
N ALA A 270 -12.71 -22.04 -17.35
CA ALA A 270 -11.86 -22.59 -16.30
C ALA A 270 -11.67 -21.58 -15.17
N SER A 271 -11.78 -22.04 -13.93
CA SER A 271 -11.70 -21.21 -12.74
C SER A 271 -11.18 -22.01 -11.55
N GLY A 272 -10.88 -21.29 -10.48
CA GLY A 272 -10.41 -21.83 -9.22
C GLY A 272 -8.93 -21.58 -8.95
N ILE A 273 -8.50 -22.00 -7.77
CA ILE A 273 -7.13 -21.84 -7.27
C ILE A 273 -6.49 -23.23 -7.15
N VAL A 274 -5.20 -23.32 -7.45
CA VAL A 274 -4.38 -24.52 -7.27
C VAL A 274 -3.06 -24.14 -6.62
N SER A 275 -2.55 -24.98 -5.73
CA SER A 275 -1.22 -24.79 -5.12
C SER A 275 -0.32 -25.96 -5.50
N TYR A 276 0.95 -25.66 -5.76
CA TYR A 276 1.94 -26.63 -6.18
C TYR A 276 3.12 -26.72 -5.24
N TYR A 277 3.59 -27.94 -5.00
CA TYR A 277 4.80 -28.25 -4.26
C TYR A 277 5.68 -29.25 -5.03
N TYR A 278 6.94 -29.42 -4.63
CA TYR A 278 7.83 -30.39 -5.26
C TYR A 278 8.44 -31.39 -4.29
N HIS A 279 9.11 -30.94 -3.22
CA HIS A 279 9.67 -31.88 -2.25
C HIS A 279 8.60 -32.31 -1.26
N ASP A 280 8.64 -33.54 -0.77
CA ASP A 280 7.59 -34.05 0.14
C ASP A 280 7.49 -33.22 1.43
N GLN A 281 8.61 -32.64 1.88
CA GLN A 281 8.65 -31.71 3.02
C GLN A 281 7.84 -30.42 2.80
N ASP A 282 7.61 -30.03 1.55
CA ASP A 282 6.92 -28.78 1.18
C ASP A 282 5.40 -28.94 1.20
N GLN A 283 4.90 -30.19 1.18
CA GLN A 283 3.47 -30.48 1.04
C GLN A 283 2.64 -29.81 2.14
N SER A 284 3.08 -29.87 3.40
CA SER A 284 2.35 -29.26 4.51
C SER A 284 2.24 -27.74 4.38
N LEU A 285 3.29 -27.07 3.90
CA LEU A 285 3.24 -25.62 3.66
C LEU A 285 2.19 -25.30 2.59
N ALA A 286 2.19 -26.06 1.49
CA ALA A 286 1.23 -25.88 0.42
C ALA A 286 -0.21 -26.14 0.88
N GLU A 287 -0.45 -27.17 1.68
CA GLU A 287 -1.78 -27.49 2.24
C GLU A 287 -2.33 -26.39 3.15
N TYR A 288 -1.54 -25.89 4.09
CA TYR A 288 -2.01 -24.81 4.98
C TYR A 288 -2.33 -23.52 4.21
N ILE A 289 -1.47 -23.13 3.26
CA ILE A 289 -1.70 -21.95 2.42
C ILE A 289 -2.93 -22.14 1.53
N HIS A 290 -3.07 -23.31 0.91
CA HIS A 290 -4.21 -23.61 0.05
C HIS A 290 -5.54 -23.57 0.82
N GLN A 291 -5.59 -24.18 2.01
CA GLN A 291 -6.78 -24.13 2.86
C GLN A 291 -7.14 -22.69 3.25
N GLY A 292 -6.16 -21.86 3.59
CA GLY A 292 -6.39 -20.45 3.88
C GLY A 292 -6.93 -19.68 2.68
N LEU A 293 -6.40 -19.94 1.47
CA LEU A 293 -6.89 -19.37 0.22
C LEU A 293 -8.34 -19.75 -0.05
N VAL A 294 -8.69 -21.04 0.00
CA VAL A 294 -10.06 -21.52 -0.22
C VAL A 294 -11.01 -20.92 0.84
N GLU A 295 -10.61 -20.89 2.11
CA GLU A 295 -11.40 -20.33 3.22
C GLU A 295 -11.73 -18.85 3.02
N LYS A 296 -10.79 -18.03 2.51
CA LYS A 296 -10.98 -16.57 2.38
C LYS A 296 -11.54 -16.12 1.05
N THR A 297 -11.26 -16.86 -0.02
CA THR A 297 -11.67 -16.48 -1.38
C THR A 297 -12.98 -17.11 -1.79
N GLU A 298 -13.34 -18.26 -1.19
CA GLU A 298 -14.44 -19.12 -1.64
C GLU A 298 -14.26 -19.56 -3.11
N ALA A 299 -13.04 -19.45 -3.65
CA ALA A 299 -12.73 -19.88 -5.00
C ALA A 299 -12.93 -21.39 -5.15
N ARG A 300 -13.21 -21.83 -6.37
CA ARG A 300 -13.25 -23.26 -6.70
C ARG A 300 -11.92 -23.91 -6.30
N ASP A 301 -12.00 -24.89 -5.40
CA ASP A 301 -10.86 -25.68 -4.94
C ASP A 301 -10.41 -26.63 -6.06
N ARG A 302 -9.16 -26.49 -6.50
CA ARG A 302 -8.50 -27.42 -7.44
C ARG A 302 -7.38 -28.23 -6.77
N GLY A 303 -7.23 -28.07 -5.47
CA GLY A 303 -6.36 -28.86 -4.62
C GLY A 303 -4.90 -28.42 -4.60
N VAL A 304 -4.13 -29.26 -3.92
CA VAL A 304 -2.68 -29.16 -3.78
C VAL A 304 -2.06 -30.30 -4.58
N LEU A 305 -1.20 -29.95 -5.55
CA LEU A 305 -0.65 -30.90 -6.51
C LEU A 305 0.88 -30.88 -6.48
N LYS A 306 1.50 -32.04 -6.72
CA LYS A 306 2.94 -32.15 -6.86
C LYS A 306 3.33 -31.88 -8.30
N GLU A 307 4.14 -30.85 -8.55
CA GLU A 307 4.54 -30.47 -9.92
C GLU A 307 5.99 -30.05 -10.05
N ASN A 308 6.53 -30.23 -11.26
CA ASN A 308 7.96 -30.08 -11.56
C ASN A 308 8.38 -28.66 -11.98
N TYR A 309 7.84 -27.64 -11.31
CA TYR A 309 8.20 -26.25 -11.60
C TYR A 309 9.59 -25.92 -11.08
N PHE A 310 10.40 -25.23 -11.92
CA PHE A 310 11.80 -24.97 -11.63
C PHE A 310 11.99 -24.26 -10.28
N VAL A 311 11.20 -23.22 -10.00
CA VAL A 311 11.40 -22.34 -8.84
C VAL A 311 11.21 -23.05 -7.51
N ILE A 312 10.28 -24.01 -7.44
CA ILE A 312 10.04 -24.83 -6.24
C ILE A 312 10.95 -26.07 -6.22
N ARG A 313 11.24 -26.69 -7.37
CA ARG A 313 12.20 -27.81 -7.45
C ARG A 313 13.60 -27.42 -6.96
N GLN A 314 14.08 -26.24 -7.38
CA GLN A 314 15.44 -25.76 -7.11
C GLN A 314 15.55 -24.93 -5.83
N THR A 315 14.47 -24.77 -5.07
CA THR A 315 14.50 -24.18 -3.73
C THR A 315 14.60 -25.31 -2.71
N PHE A 316 15.66 -25.32 -1.91
CA PHE A 316 15.93 -26.36 -0.90
C PHE A 316 15.33 -26.02 0.48
N LYS A 317 14.60 -24.90 0.54
CA LYS A 317 13.83 -24.42 1.69
C LYS A 317 12.35 -24.77 1.45
N PRO A 318 11.48 -24.80 2.48
CA PRO A 318 10.05 -25.03 2.29
C PRO A 318 9.48 -24.12 1.19
N ALA A 319 8.94 -24.69 0.12
CA ALA A 319 8.63 -23.95 -1.11
C ALA A 319 7.27 -24.30 -1.72
N VAL A 320 6.51 -23.27 -2.13
CA VAL A 320 5.21 -23.43 -2.78
C VAL A 320 5.06 -22.46 -3.95
N LEU A 321 4.34 -22.88 -4.99
CA LEU A 321 3.87 -22.02 -6.08
C LEU A 321 2.34 -21.98 -6.05
N LEU A 322 1.78 -20.78 -6.08
CA LEU A 322 0.34 -20.55 -5.97
C LEU A 322 -0.19 -20.01 -7.29
N GLU A 323 -1.20 -20.68 -7.86
CA GLU A 323 -1.99 -20.17 -8.98
C GLU A 323 -3.31 -19.62 -8.46
N LEU A 324 -3.41 -18.29 -8.39
CA LEU A 324 -4.43 -17.60 -7.62
C LEU A 324 -5.74 -17.33 -8.38
N GLY A 325 -5.93 -17.97 -9.52
CA GLY A 325 -7.10 -17.82 -10.40
C GLY A 325 -6.69 -17.94 -11.86
N PHE A 326 -7.68 -18.02 -12.76
CA PHE A 326 -7.44 -18.12 -14.20
C PHE A 326 -7.66 -16.76 -14.87
N ILE A 327 -6.61 -16.05 -15.29
CA ILE A 327 -6.77 -14.73 -15.94
C ILE A 327 -7.33 -14.84 -17.36
N SER A 328 -7.30 -16.02 -17.97
CA SER A 328 -8.02 -16.30 -19.23
C SER A 328 -9.54 -16.39 -19.07
N ASN A 329 -10.03 -16.42 -17.83
CA ASN A 329 -11.45 -16.38 -17.53
C ASN A 329 -11.88 -14.94 -17.23
N PRO A 330 -12.76 -14.31 -18.04
CA PRO A 330 -13.13 -12.90 -17.87
C PRO A 330 -13.72 -12.56 -16.49
N GLU A 331 -14.47 -13.47 -15.89
CA GLU A 331 -15.05 -13.26 -14.54
C GLU A 331 -13.94 -13.30 -13.48
N SER A 332 -13.04 -14.28 -13.59
CA SER A 332 -11.88 -14.38 -12.69
C SER A 332 -10.96 -13.16 -12.84
N GLU A 333 -10.60 -12.78 -14.06
CA GLU A 333 -9.80 -11.57 -14.33
C GLU A 333 -10.45 -10.32 -13.73
N GLY A 334 -11.76 -10.12 -13.96
CA GLY A 334 -12.53 -9.03 -13.37
C GLY A 334 -12.42 -8.98 -11.84
N LEU A 335 -12.67 -10.11 -11.16
CA LEU A 335 -12.53 -10.21 -9.71
C LEU A 335 -11.09 -9.90 -9.24
N LEU A 336 -10.09 -10.46 -9.91
CA LEU A 336 -8.68 -10.29 -9.58
C LEU A 336 -8.20 -8.84 -9.67
N THR A 337 -8.84 -8.01 -10.50
CA THR A 337 -8.52 -6.57 -10.55
C THR A 337 -9.00 -5.81 -9.32
N THR A 338 -10.03 -6.29 -8.63
CA THR A 338 -10.61 -5.59 -7.47
C THR A 338 -9.70 -5.65 -6.26
N GLU A 339 -9.67 -4.56 -5.48
CA GLU A 339 -8.92 -4.53 -4.21
C GLU A 339 -9.48 -5.52 -3.19
N GLN A 340 -10.82 -5.64 -3.13
CA GLN A 340 -11.49 -6.55 -2.21
C GLN A 340 -11.06 -8.01 -2.40
N TYR A 341 -10.98 -8.48 -3.65
CA TYR A 341 -10.54 -9.85 -3.92
C TYR A 341 -9.04 -10.03 -3.68
N GLN A 342 -8.21 -9.04 -4.01
CA GLN A 342 -6.78 -9.05 -3.67
C GLN A 342 -6.55 -9.15 -2.15
N GLN A 343 -7.35 -8.45 -1.34
CA GLN A 343 -7.31 -8.59 0.12
C GLN A 343 -7.70 -10.00 0.58
N LYS A 344 -8.71 -10.63 -0.05
CA LYS A 344 -9.08 -12.03 0.26
C LYS A 344 -7.92 -12.99 -0.02
N LEU A 345 -7.23 -12.81 -1.15
CA LEU A 345 -6.04 -13.60 -1.49
C LEU A 345 -4.94 -13.43 -0.44
N VAL A 346 -4.57 -12.19 -0.11
CA VAL A 346 -3.55 -11.90 0.90
C VAL A 346 -3.92 -12.49 2.27
N LYS A 347 -5.16 -12.27 2.73
CA LYS A 347 -5.66 -12.83 4.00
C LYS A 347 -5.66 -14.36 4.00
N GLY A 348 -5.96 -14.99 2.88
CA GLY A 348 -5.92 -16.44 2.74
C GLY A 348 -4.50 -16.99 2.85
N ILE A 349 -3.55 -16.37 2.14
CA ILE A 349 -2.15 -16.74 2.18
C ILE A 349 -1.57 -16.57 3.60
N THR A 350 -1.79 -15.41 4.23
CA THR A 350 -1.23 -15.11 5.56
C THR A 350 -1.83 -16.00 6.65
N LEU A 351 -3.13 -16.30 6.59
CA LEU A 351 -3.77 -17.26 7.49
C LEU A 351 -3.11 -18.64 7.40
N GLY A 352 -2.87 -19.12 6.18
CA GLY A 352 -2.21 -20.40 5.97
C GLY A 352 -0.77 -20.42 6.48
N ILE A 353 0.00 -19.38 6.21
CA ILE A 353 1.37 -19.22 6.73
C ILE A 353 1.39 -19.24 8.27
N GLN A 354 0.48 -18.50 8.92
CA GLN A 354 0.37 -18.50 10.37
C GLN A 354 0.03 -19.89 10.93
N LYS A 355 -0.94 -20.59 10.32
CA LYS A 355 -1.29 -21.96 10.70
C LYS A 355 -0.11 -22.92 10.54
N TYR A 356 0.66 -22.81 9.45
CA TYR A 356 1.86 -23.61 9.21
C TYR A 356 2.91 -23.39 10.30
N PHE A 357 3.30 -22.14 10.56
CA PHE A 357 4.36 -21.85 11.54
C PHE A 357 3.94 -22.08 13.00
N ARG A 358 2.63 -22.11 13.30
CA ARG A 358 2.12 -22.51 14.63
C ARG A 358 2.27 -24.01 14.87
N ASN A 359 2.02 -24.83 13.84
CA ASN A 359 2.01 -26.30 13.96
C ASN A 359 3.36 -26.96 13.64
N ALA A 360 4.31 -26.22 13.07
CA ALA A 360 5.67 -26.69 12.80
C ALA A 360 6.64 -26.55 14.00
N GLN A 361 6.14 -26.14 15.18
CA GLN A 361 6.92 -26.01 16.41
C GLN A 361 6.95 -27.31 17.22
#